data_AF-A0A547Q689-F1
#
_entry.id   AF-A0A547Q689-F1
#
_cell.length_a   1.000
_cell.length_b   1.000
_cell.length_c   1.000
_cell.angle_alpha   90.00
_cell.angle_beta   90.00
_cell.angle_gamma   90.00
#
_symmetry.space_group_name_H-M   'P 1'
#
loop_
_entity.id
_entity.type
_entity.pdbx_description
1 polymer ?
#
loop_
_entity_poly.entity_id
_entity_poly.type
_entity_poly.pdbx_seq_one_letter_code
_entity_poly.pdbx_strand_id
1 'polypeptide(L)'
;MHQRSDSYEYVLYIDEAGDDGLRKVKPIDENGSSEWLCIGAVLVRAEYELSTIQWIKDIRSNINAVQGPALHYRKLSPTKRRRACELLAEYPCRLFVVASNKKNMRGHRNYKAEARGSTQWFYNYCVRLLMERATDYCKRDSVKKFNEPRCVRVIFSTRGGHSYGQTKAYWEVLKNQAAGRSTFLNKREICYEVLRYGLVNHSPHYEVAGLQLADIVASAFYQAADARGPRWTTEPAQALQQRMAREGSRIADYGLVLQPSSVKKAELTDNQKLIFTHYGYQF
;
A
#
# COMPACT_ATOMS: atom_id res chain seq x y z
N MET A 1 32.82 1.36 14.26
CA MET A 1 31.59 1.87 14.90
C MET A 1 30.46 0.89 14.63
N HIS A 2 30.06 0.08 15.62
CA HIS A 2 28.82 -0.71 15.51
C HIS A 2 27.65 0.29 15.51
N GLN A 3 26.93 0.43 14.39
CA GLN A 3 25.62 1.08 14.39
C GLN A 3 24.74 0.31 15.37
N ARG A 4 24.27 0.96 16.44
CA ARG A 4 23.11 0.46 17.18
C ARG A 4 22.01 0.31 16.15
N SER A 5 21.59 -0.92 15.88
CA SER A 5 20.35 -1.17 15.15
C SER A 5 19.25 -0.42 15.90
N ASP A 6 18.63 0.57 15.26
CA ASP A 6 17.45 1.23 15.82
C ASP A 6 16.41 0.13 16.14
N SER A 7 15.91 0.10 17.38
CA SER A 7 14.86 -0.86 17.75
C SER A 7 13.52 -0.44 17.12
N TYR A 8 12.71 -1.43 16.73
CA TYR A 8 11.40 -1.21 16.14
C TYR A 8 10.37 -2.15 16.73
N GLU A 9 9.13 -1.70 16.78
CA GLU A 9 7.98 -2.46 17.29
C GLU A 9 7.04 -2.92 16.16
N TYR A 10 7.22 -2.36 14.97
CA TYR A 10 6.39 -2.63 13.81
C TYR A 10 7.23 -2.88 12.57
N VAL A 11 6.71 -3.71 11.66
CA VAL A 11 7.25 -3.92 10.33
C VAL A 11 6.14 -3.71 9.31
N LEU A 12 6.37 -2.80 8.37
CA LEU A 12 5.45 -2.45 7.28
C LEU A 12 6.05 -2.93 5.96
N TYR A 13 5.39 -3.92 5.35
CA TYR A 13 5.71 -4.41 4.02
C TYR A 13 4.85 -3.70 2.99
N ILE A 14 5.45 -3.21 1.91
CA ILE A 14 4.77 -2.45 0.87
C ILE A 14 5.05 -3.06 -0.50
N ASP A 15 3.99 -3.30 -1.26
CA ASP A 15 4.05 -3.71 -2.66
C ASP A 15 2.97 -2.98 -3.47
N GLU A 16 3.03 -3.09 -4.80
CA GLU A 16 2.07 -2.43 -5.68
C GLU A 16 1.48 -3.33 -6.77
N ALA A 17 0.30 -2.93 -7.24
CA ALA A 17 -0.34 -3.52 -8.40
C ALA A 17 -0.83 -2.42 -9.37
N GLY A 18 -0.65 -2.67 -10.66
CA GLY A 18 -0.76 -1.66 -11.72
C GLY A 18 0.57 -0.99 -12.01
N ASP A 19 0.59 -0.12 -13.02
CA ASP A 19 1.77 0.71 -13.33
C ASP A 19 1.51 2.18 -12.98
N ASP A 20 2.57 2.95 -12.78
CA ASP A 20 2.53 4.35 -12.38
C ASP A 20 2.57 5.32 -13.57
N GLY A 21 2.55 4.81 -14.81
CA GLY A 21 2.58 5.62 -16.01
C GLY A 21 1.34 6.49 -16.16
N LEU A 22 1.58 7.76 -16.52
CA LEU A 22 0.55 8.79 -16.68
C LEU A 22 0.43 9.33 -18.12
N ARG A 23 1.40 9.06 -19.00
CA ARG A 23 1.40 9.62 -20.37
C ARG A 23 0.19 9.18 -21.18
N LYS A 24 -0.17 7.90 -21.08
CA LYS A 24 -1.35 7.27 -21.67
C LYS A 24 -2.00 6.41 -20.61
N VAL A 25 -3.31 6.47 -20.42
CA VAL A 25 -4.00 5.81 -19.31
C VAL A 25 -5.26 5.11 -19.82
N LYS A 26 -5.39 3.81 -19.53
CA LYS A 26 -6.62 3.05 -19.81
C LYS A 26 -7.77 3.54 -18.92
N PRO A 27 -9.02 3.49 -19.39
CA PRO A 27 -9.44 3.11 -20.75
C PRO A 27 -9.36 4.26 -21.77
N ILE A 28 -8.93 5.46 -21.37
CA ILE A 28 -8.90 6.64 -22.25
C ILE A 28 -7.98 6.41 -23.45
N ASP A 29 -6.85 5.75 -23.21
CA ASP A 29 -5.93 5.26 -24.25
C ASP A 29 -5.92 3.72 -24.22
N GLU A 30 -6.30 3.08 -25.33
CA GLU A 30 -6.36 1.62 -25.46
C GLU A 30 -5.01 0.93 -25.15
N ASN A 31 -3.92 1.52 -25.64
CA ASN A 31 -2.55 1.07 -25.38
C ASN A 31 -1.88 1.82 -24.22
N GLY A 32 -2.68 2.35 -23.29
CA GLY A 32 -2.20 3.06 -22.13
C GLY A 32 -1.76 2.14 -20.98
N SER A 33 -1.12 2.78 -20.00
CA SER A 33 -0.94 2.26 -18.65
C SER A 33 -2.26 1.84 -18.01
N SER A 34 -2.20 1.02 -16.96
CA SER A 34 -3.37 0.61 -16.16
C SER A 34 -4.24 1.79 -15.76
N GLU A 35 -5.55 1.57 -15.58
CA GLU A 35 -6.45 2.63 -15.08
C GLU A 35 -6.14 2.98 -13.62
N TRP A 36 -5.70 1.98 -12.86
CA TRP A 36 -5.46 2.07 -11.43
C TRP A 36 -3.99 1.85 -11.07
N LEU A 37 -3.54 2.53 -10.04
CA LEU A 37 -2.35 2.17 -9.26
C LEU A 37 -2.82 1.88 -7.83
N CYS A 38 -2.52 0.68 -7.32
CA CYS A 38 -2.80 0.29 -5.96
C CYS A 38 -1.49 0.07 -5.21
N ILE A 39 -1.26 0.83 -4.14
CA ILE A 39 -0.17 0.59 -3.19
C ILE A 39 -0.78 -0.13 -1.99
N GLY A 40 -0.41 -1.40 -1.80
CA GLY A 40 -0.89 -2.23 -0.70
C GLY A 40 0.20 -2.42 0.36
N ALA A 41 -0.22 -2.55 1.61
CA ALA A 41 0.71 -2.80 2.69
C ALA A 41 0.16 -3.71 3.78
N VAL A 42 1.08 -4.46 4.38
CA VAL A 42 0.85 -5.34 5.53
C VAL A 42 1.72 -4.84 6.67
N LEU A 43 1.07 -4.42 7.76
CA LEU A 43 1.70 -4.00 9.00
C LEU A 43 1.60 -5.14 10.03
N VAL A 44 2.73 -5.57 10.56
CA VAL A 44 2.82 -6.55 11.66
C VAL A 44 3.57 -5.94 12.83
N ARG A 45 3.36 -6.48 14.03
CA ARG A 45 4.27 -6.22 15.16
C ARG A 45 5.60 -6.96 14.94
N ALA A 46 6.68 -6.41 15.48
CA ALA A 46 8.03 -6.97 15.36
C ALA A 46 8.09 -8.44 15.84
N GLU A 47 7.36 -8.78 16.90
CA GLU A 47 7.25 -10.16 17.41
C GLU A 47 6.71 -11.17 16.37
N TYR A 48 5.94 -10.71 15.38
CA TYR A 48 5.38 -11.55 14.31
C TYR A 48 6.19 -11.50 13.01
N GLU A 49 7.31 -10.76 12.96
CA GLU A 49 8.11 -10.62 11.74
C GLU A 49 8.54 -11.99 11.20
N LEU A 50 9.10 -12.85 12.05
CA LEU A 50 9.50 -14.20 11.68
C LEU A 50 8.30 -15.11 11.37
N SER A 51 7.15 -14.87 12.00
CA SER A 51 5.91 -15.63 11.75
C SER A 51 5.40 -15.45 10.33
N THR A 52 5.71 -14.35 9.65
CA THR A 52 5.29 -14.12 8.25
C THR A 52 5.78 -15.21 7.29
N ILE A 53 6.93 -15.82 7.58
CA ILE A 53 7.47 -16.95 6.81
C ILE A 53 6.53 -18.16 6.92
N GLN A 54 6.08 -18.46 8.13
CA GLN A 54 5.14 -19.57 8.36
C GLN A 54 3.77 -19.27 7.75
N TRP A 55 3.27 -18.03 7.87
CA TRP A 55 1.99 -17.62 7.28
C TRP A 55 1.97 -17.83 5.77
N ILE A 56 3.05 -17.47 5.06
CA ILE A 56 3.16 -17.74 3.62
C ILE A 56 3.18 -19.23 3.32
N LYS A 57 3.91 -20.04 4.10
CA LYS A 57 3.93 -21.51 3.93
C LYS A 57 2.54 -22.10 4.11
N ASP A 58 1.83 -21.68 5.16
CA ASP A 58 0.48 -22.15 5.48
C ASP A 58 -0.51 -21.77 4.36
N ILE A 59 -0.49 -20.51 3.90
CA ILE A 59 -1.31 -20.06 2.77
C ILE A 59 -1.03 -20.93 1.56
N ARG A 60 0.24 -21.06 1.15
CA ARG A 60 0.65 -21.81 -0.06
C ARG A 60 0.27 -23.28 0.01
N SER A 61 0.41 -23.90 1.18
CA SER A 61 -0.01 -25.28 1.41
C SER A 61 -1.54 -25.41 1.25
N ASN A 62 -2.30 -24.53 1.91
CA ASN A 62 -3.77 -24.58 1.89
C ASN A 62 -4.37 -24.39 0.49
N ILE A 63 -3.81 -23.48 -0.31
CA ILE A 63 -4.28 -23.24 -1.68
C ILE A 63 -3.61 -24.15 -2.73
N ASN A 64 -2.80 -25.12 -2.30
CA ASN A 64 -2.01 -25.99 -3.17
C ASN A 64 -1.23 -25.17 -4.24
N ALA A 65 -0.47 -24.16 -3.79
CA ALA A 65 0.41 -23.30 -4.59
C ALA A 65 1.88 -23.52 -4.19
N VAL A 66 2.27 -24.79 -4.12
CA VAL A 66 3.61 -25.23 -3.70
C VAL A 66 4.61 -25.30 -4.85
N GLN A 67 4.15 -25.20 -6.10
CA GLN A 67 5.02 -25.16 -7.28
C GLN A 67 5.71 -23.80 -7.40
N GLY A 68 7.00 -23.74 -7.04
CA GLY A 68 7.86 -22.56 -7.11
C GLY A 68 8.30 -22.04 -5.74
N PRO A 69 9.20 -21.04 -5.68
CA PRO A 69 9.74 -20.53 -4.41
C PRO A 69 8.82 -19.52 -3.71
N ALA A 70 7.95 -18.82 -4.46
CA ALA A 70 7.16 -17.70 -3.95
C ALA A 70 5.69 -17.75 -4.38
N LEU A 71 4.83 -17.16 -3.57
CA LEU A 71 3.43 -16.89 -3.89
C LEU A 71 3.36 -15.61 -4.75
N HIS A 72 2.75 -15.75 -5.93
CA HIS A 72 2.45 -14.63 -6.82
C HIS A 72 0.95 -14.60 -7.06
N TYR A 73 0.26 -13.59 -6.53
CA TYR A 73 -1.20 -13.50 -6.56
C TYR A 73 -1.77 -13.60 -7.99
N ARG A 74 -1.10 -12.96 -8.95
CA ARG A 74 -1.49 -12.97 -10.37
C ARG A 74 -1.53 -14.38 -10.98
N LYS A 75 -0.76 -15.34 -10.47
CA LYS A 75 -0.71 -16.73 -10.97
C LYS A 75 -1.78 -17.63 -10.35
N LEU A 76 -2.47 -17.16 -9.31
CA LEU A 76 -3.51 -17.94 -8.63
C LEU A 76 -4.81 -17.98 -9.45
N SER A 77 -5.55 -19.08 -9.35
CA SER A 77 -6.93 -19.19 -9.85
C SER A 77 -7.88 -18.33 -9.01
N PRO A 78 -9.10 -18.02 -9.49
CA PRO A 78 -10.06 -17.20 -8.74
C PRO A 78 -10.34 -17.72 -7.32
N THR A 79 -10.57 -19.03 -7.17
CA THR A 79 -10.81 -19.68 -5.87
C THR A 79 -9.61 -19.57 -4.94
N LYS A 80 -8.39 -19.78 -5.46
CA LYS A 80 -7.14 -19.67 -4.68
C LYS A 80 -6.85 -18.24 -4.26
N ARG A 81 -7.18 -17.23 -5.08
CA ARG A 81 -7.05 -15.81 -4.71
C ARG A 81 -7.92 -15.46 -3.52
N ARG A 82 -9.21 -15.82 -3.59
CA ARG A 82 -10.14 -15.61 -2.48
C ARG A 82 -9.66 -16.30 -1.22
N ARG A 83 -9.29 -17.59 -1.31
CA ARG A 83 -8.82 -18.35 -0.15
C ARG A 83 -7.53 -17.79 0.47
N ALA A 84 -6.60 -17.32 -0.35
CA ALA A 84 -5.39 -16.65 0.15
C ALA A 84 -5.71 -15.38 0.96
N CYS A 85 -6.67 -14.59 0.50
CA CYS A 85 -7.14 -13.41 1.22
C CYS A 85 -7.88 -13.76 2.53
N GLU A 86 -8.72 -14.80 2.52
CA GLU A 86 -9.39 -15.30 3.74
C GLU A 86 -8.36 -15.70 4.81
N LEU A 87 -7.35 -16.50 4.44
CA LEU A 87 -6.28 -16.91 5.36
C LEU A 87 -5.46 -15.72 5.85
N LEU A 88 -5.12 -14.77 4.98
CA LEU A 88 -4.41 -13.55 5.39
C LEU A 88 -5.22 -12.75 6.43
N ALA A 89 -6.55 -12.73 6.31
CA ALA A 89 -7.42 -12.06 7.25
C ALA A 89 -7.46 -12.72 8.64
N GLU A 90 -6.95 -13.95 8.80
CA GLU A 90 -6.89 -14.64 10.09
C GLU A 90 -5.67 -14.17 10.93
N TYR A 91 -4.57 -13.78 10.28
CA TYR A 91 -3.31 -13.43 10.97
C TYR A 91 -3.34 -12.07 11.69
N PRO A 92 -2.54 -11.89 12.76
CA PRO A 92 -2.48 -10.65 13.56
C PRO A 92 -1.73 -9.52 12.84
N CYS A 93 -2.30 -9.02 11.75
CA CYS A 93 -1.76 -7.93 10.94
C CYS A 93 -2.79 -6.79 10.76
N ARG A 94 -2.34 -5.69 10.16
CA ARG A 94 -3.18 -4.61 9.67
C ARG A 94 -2.87 -4.29 8.23
N LEU A 95 -3.93 -4.04 7.46
CA LEU A 95 -3.85 -3.88 6.02
C LEU A 95 -4.18 -2.44 5.64
N PHE A 96 -3.39 -1.88 4.74
CA PHE A 96 -3.58 -0.54 4.21
C PHE A 96 -3.50 -0.57 2.69
N VAL A 97 -4.35 0.21 2.04
CA VAL A 97 -4.34 0.35 0.58
C VAL A 97 -4.58 1.79 0.18
N VAL A 98 -3.77 2.27 -0.76
CA VAL A 98 -4.08 3.47 -1.56
C VAL A 98 -4.41 3.01 -2.96
N ALA A 99 -5.64 3.22 -3.42
CA ALA A 99 -6.10 2.97 -4.77
C ALA A 99 -6.30 4.31 -5.50
N SER A 100 -5.43 4.59 -6.47
CA SER A 100 -5.52 5.80 -7.29
C SER A 100 -6.06 5.48 -8.67
N ASN A 101 -7.25 6.00 -8.98
CA ASN A 101 -7.73 6.08 -10.36
C ASN A 101 -6.91 7.15 -11.09
N LYS A 102 -6.34 6.81 -12.24
CA LYS A 102 -5.40 7.68 -12.95
C LYS A 102 -6.05 8.49 -14.08
N LYS A 103 -7.36 8.35 -14.32
CA LYS A 103 -8.04 9.05 -15.43
C LYS A 103 -7.85 10.56 -15.37
N ASN A 104 -7.97 11.15 -14.19
CA ASN A 104 -7.75 12.59 -13.96
C ASN A 104 -6.25 13.01 -13.96
N MET A 105 -5.34 12.03 -14.05
CA MET A 105 -3.89 12.24 -14.07
C MET A 105 -3.30 11.98 -15.46
N ARG A 106 -4.10 11.57 -16.46
CA ARG A 106 -3.64 11.36 -17.83
C ARG A 106 -2.96 12.62 -18.37
N GLY A 107 -1.72 12.48 -18.82
CA GLY A 107 -0.89 13.56 -19.35
C GLY A 107 -0.40 14.58 -18.31
N HIS A 108 -0.72 14.39 -17.02
CA HIS A 108 -0.32 15.34 -15.99
C HIS A 108 1.19 15.36 -15.80
N ARG A 109 1.74 16.56 -15.65
CA ARG A 109 3.15 16.81 -15.34
C ARG A 109 3.26 17.63 -14.07
N ASN A 110 4.22 17.26 -13.22
CA ASN A 110 4.56 18.02 -12.04
C ASN A 110 5.88 18.76 -12.30
N TYR A 111 5.79 19.92 -12.97
CA TYR A 111 6.97 20.71 -13.34
C TYR A 111 7.87 21.04 -12.14
N LYS A 112 7.29 21.24 -10.94
CA LYS A 112 8.06 21.52 -9.71
C LYS A 112 8.86 20.30 -9.25
N ALA A 113 8.30 19.10 -9.35
CA ALA A 113 9.01 17.86 -9.01
C ALA A 113 10.04 17.49 -10.08
N GLU A 114 9.70 17.66 -11.36
CA GLU A 114 10.60 17.44 -12.50
C GLU A 114 11.82 18.36 -12.44
N ALA A 115 11.64 19.65 -12.13
CA ALA A 115 12.74 20.60 -11.95
C ALA A 115 13.70 20.22 -10.80
N ARG A 116 13.25 19.39 -9.86
CA ARG A 116 14.06 18.83 -8.76
C ARG A 116 14.61 17.42 -9.09
N GLY A 117 14.49 16.99 -10.34
CA GLY A 117 14.97 15.68 -10.80
C GLY A 117 14.12 14.49 -10.35
N SER A 118 12.93 14.71 -9.77
CA SER A 118 12.05 13.62 -9.35
C SER A 118 11.30 13.05 -10.55
N THR A 119 11.56 11.77 -10.85
CA THR A 119 10.92 11.05 -11.97
C THR A 119 9.75 10.17 -11.51
N GLN A 120 9.65 9.91 -10.20
CA GLN A 120 8.66 8.99 -9.59
C GLN A 120 7.71 9.72 -8.63
N TRP A 121 7.46 11.01 -8.87
CA TRP A 121 6.67 11.86 -7.98
C TRP A 121 5.24 11.34 -7.76
N PHE A 122 4.62 10.69 -8.76
CA PHE A 122 3.26 10.15 -8.64
C PHE A 122 3.21 8.93 -7.72
N TYR A 123 4.14 7.99 -7.90
CA TYR A 123 4.31 6.86 -6.99
C TYR A 123 4.60 7.34 -5.56
N ASN A 124 5.55 8.26 -5.41
CA ASN A 124 5.92 8.84 -4.11
C ASN A 124 4.76 9.57 -3.44
N TYR A 125 3.88 10.21 -4.23
CA TYR A 125 2.64 10.78 -3.72
C TYR A 125 1.70 9.70 -3.17
N CYS A 126 1.48 8.60 -3.89
CA CYS A 126 0.63 7.50 -3.42
C CYS A 126 1.22 6.83 -2.16
N VAL A 127 2.54 6.60 -2.14
CA VAL A 127 3.25 6.08 -0.96
C VAL A 127 3.16 7.05 0.22
N ARG A 128 3.28 8.37 0.01
CA ARG A 128 3.06 9.36 1.07
C ARG A 128 1.68 9.18 1.71
N LEU A 129 0.62 9.07 0.90
CA LEU A 129 -0.74 8.89 1.42
C LEU A 129 -0.86 7.62 2.27
N LEU A 130 -0.24 6.52 1.84
CA LEU A 130 -0.17 5.28 2.61
C LEU A 130 0.56 5.49 3.94
N MET A 131 1.75 6.11 3.89
CA MET A 131 2.59 6.35 5.07
C MET A 131 1.92 7.27 6.09
N GLU A 132 1.16 8.27 5.66
CA GLU A 132 0.35 9.13 6.55
C GLU A 132 -0.61 8.29 7.42
N ARG A 133 -1.18 7.19 6.91
CA ARG A 133 -2.10 6.32 7.68
C ARG A 133 -1.35 5.25 8.47
N ALA A 134 -0.36 4.62 7.86
CA ALA A 134 0.39 3.56 8.52
C ALA A 134 1.18 4.09 9.74
N THR A 135 1.85 5.25 9.60
CA THR A 135 2.60 5.87 10.70
C THR A 135 1.70 6.41 11.80
N ASP A 136 0.55 6.98 11.45
CA ASP A 136 -0.48 7.35 12.42
C ASP A 136 -0.99 6.13 13.20
N TYR A 137 -1.28 5.01 12.52
CA TYR A 137 -1.68 3.78 13.20
C TYR A 137 -0.62 3.30 14.21
N CYS A 138 0.65 3.23 13.77
CA CYS A 138 1.77 2.84 14.64
C CYS A 138 1.87 3.76 15.86
N LYS A 139 1.80 5.09 15.67
CA LYS A 139 1.87 6.06 16.77
C LYS A 139 0.72 5.87 17.76
N ARG A 140 -0.52 5.76 17.28
CA ARG A 140 -1.70 5.58 18.13
C ARG A 140 -1.63 4.26 18.91
N ASP A 141 -1.28 3.16 18.24
CA ASP A 141 -1.17 1.85 18.85
C ASP A 141 -0.03 1.79 19.88
N SER A 142 1.12 2.41 19.58
CA SER A 142 2.28 2.36 20.46
C SER A 142 2.11 3.24 21.68
N VAL A 143 1.55 4.45 21.53
CA VAL A 143 1.24 5.32 22.67
C VAL A 143 0.24 4.64 23.59
N LYS A 144 -0.77 3.96 23.03
CA LYS A 144 -1.74 3.20 23.82
C LYS A 144 -1.11 2.03 24.61
N LYS A 145 -0.14 1.33 24.04
CA LYS A 145 0.44 0.11 24.63
C LYS A 145 1.67 0.34 25.49
N PHE A 146 2.52 1.28 25.10
CA PHE A 146 3.85 1.51 25.67
C PHE A 146 3.99 2.91 26.28
N ASN A 147 2.94 3.73 26.23
CA ASN A 147 2.94 5.12 26.67
C ASN A 147 3.95 6.03 25.91
N GLU A 148 4.47 5.57 24.76
CA GLU A 148 5.36 6.35 23.89
C GLU A 148 5.32 5.90 22.42
N PRO A 149 5.69 6.78 21.46
CA PRO A 149 5.90 6.39 20.06
C PRO A 149 6.99 5.31 19.91
N ARG A 150 6.69 4.22 19.19
CA ARG A 150 7.65 3.16 18.84
C ARG A 150 7.89 3.14 17.34
N CYS A 151 9.13 2.85 16.93
CA CYS A 151 9.53 2.94 15.54
C CYS A 151 8.90 1.83 14.67
N VAL A 152 8.67 2.17 13.40
CA VAL A 152 8.30 1.23 12.33
C VAL A 152 9.46 1.03 11.37
N ARG A 153 9.75 -0.23 11.07
CA ARG A 153 10.60 -0.65 9.96
C ARG A 153 9.77 -0.77 8.70
N VAL A 154 10.23 -0.18 7.59
CA VAL A 154 9.52 -0.18 6.32
C VAL A 154 10.33 -0.96 5.30
N ILE A 155 9.70 -1.91 4.61
CA ILE A 155 10.33 -2.75 3.59
C ILE A 155 9.50 -2.66 2.32
N PHE A 156 10.08 -2.08 1.28
CA PHE A 156 9.48 -2.01 -0.05
C PHE A 156 9.88 -3.21 -0.91
N SER A 157 8.94 -3.68 -1.71
CA SER A 157 9.23 -4.60 -2.83
C SER A 157 10.05 -3.87 -3.90
N THR A 158 11.16 -4.48 -4.34
CA THR A 158 11.99 -3.91 -5.42
C THR A 158 11.32 -4.02 -6.78
N ARG A 159 11.21 -2.88 -7.48
CA ARG A 159 10.86 -2.83 -8.90
C ARG A 159 12.05 -2.37 -9.74
N GLY A 160 12.21 -2.94 -10.93
CA GLY A 160 13.19 -2.46 -11.90
C GLY A 160 12.99 -0.96 -12.19
N GLY A 161 14.02 -0.15 -11.98
CA GLY A 161 13.99 1.29 -12.22
C GLY A 161 13.49 2.18 -11.07
N HIS A 162 13.06 1.64 -9.93
CA HIS A 162 12.65 2.45 -8.77
C HIS A 162 13.85 3.03 -8.00
N SER A 163 13.84 4.34 -7.72
CA SER A 163 14.91 4.99 -6.95
C SER A 163 14.49 5.24 -5.51
N TYR A 164 14.77 4.27 -4.63
CA TYR A 164 14.48 4.39 -3.19
C TYR A 164 15.20 5.57 -2.53
N GLY A 165 16.33 6.02 -3.10
CA GLY A 165 16.99 7.26 -2.69
C GLY A 165 16.12 8.49 -2.88
N GLN A 166 15.39 8.59 -4.02
CA GLN A 166 14.45 9.69 -4.25
C GLN A 166 13.28 9.66 -3.26
N THR A 167 12.80 8.46 -2.90
CA THR A 167 11.72 8.30 -1.90
C THR A 167 12.14 8.81 -0.53
N LYS A 168 13.34 8.45 -0.06
CA LYS A 168 13.89 8.96 1.22
C LYS A 168 14.09 10.47 1.19
N ALA A 169 14.68 11.00 0.10
CA ALA A 169 14.86 12.44 -0.07
C ALA A 169 13.54 13.22 -0.07
N TYR A 170 12.50 12.66 -0.71
CA TYR A 170 11.17 13.26 -0.71
C TYR A 170 10.57 13.30 0.70
N TRP A 171 10.74 12.26 1.51
CA TRP A 171 10.27 12.27 2.90
C TRP A 171 10.98 13.32 3.75
N GLU A 172 12.26 13.62 3.51
CA GLU A 172 12.93 14.73 4.20
C GLU A 172 12.33 16.09 3.81
N VAL A 173 12.01 16.28 2.54
CA VAL A 173 11.29 17.49 2.09
C VAL A 173 9.95 17.62 2.82
N LEU A 174 9.19 16.52 2.93
CA LEU A 174 7.91 16.51 3.65
C LEU A 174 8.08 16.78 5.16
N LYS A 175 9.15 16.27 5.78
CA LYS A 175 9.47 16.51 7.19
C LYS A 175 9.73 17.97 7.46
N ASN A 176 10.55 18.59 6.62
CA ASN A 176 10.85 20.01 6.69
C ASN A 176 9.60 20.86 6.45
N GLN A 177 8.73 20.46 5.50
CA GLN A 177 7.46 21.13 5.26
C GLN A 177 6.52 21.05 6.47
N ALA A 178 6.40 19.89 7.12
CA ALA A 178 5.59 19.70 8.32
C ALA A 178 6.11 20.54 9.49
N ALA A 179 7.43 20.51 9.75
CA ALA A 179 8.07 21.34 10.77
C ALA A 179 7.83 22.85 10.53
N GLY A 180 7.84 23.27 9.26
CA GLY A 180 7.54 24.64 8.86
C GLY A 180 6.05 24.95 8.63
N ARG A 181 5.13 24.03 8.94
CA ARG A 181 3.67 24.16 8.71
C ARG A 181 3.30 24.62 7.28
N SER A 182 4.04 24.12 6.30
CA SER A 182 3.95 24.52 4.88
C SER A 182 3.53 23.37 3.96
N THR A 183 3.01 22.28 4.52
CA THR A 183 2.50 21.14 3.75
C THR A 183 1.30 21.55 2.90
N PHE A 184 1.38 21.29 1.59
CA PHE A 184 0.29 21.61 0.66
C PHE A 184 -1.02 20.85 0.99
N LEU A 185 -0.90 19.56 1.34
CA LEU A 185 -2.01 18.80 1.92
C LEU A 185 -1.91 18.87 3.43
N ASN A 186 -2.94 19.37 4.07
CA ASN A 186 -3.01 19.64 5.52
C ASN A 186 -3.96 18.70 6.28
N LYS A 187 -4.58 17.73 5.58
CA LYS A 187 -5.51 16.79 6.22
C LYS A 187 -4.78 15.79 7.13
N ARG A 188 -3.62 15.30 6.70
CA ARG A 188 -2.76 14.35 7.43
C ARG A 188 -1.30 14.62 7.08
N GLU A 189 -0.42 14.21 7.99
CA GLU A 189 1.02 14.23 7.83
C GLU A 189 1.60 12.88 8.25
N ILE A 190 2.80 12.56 7.75
CA ILE A 190 3.55 11.41 8.23
C ILE A 190 3.95 11.67 9.69
N CYS A 191 3.69 10.72 10.58
CA CYS A 191 4.15 10.81 11.97
C CYS A 191 5.64 10.47 12.04
N TYR A 192 6.49 11.50 11.97
CA TYR A 192 7.95 11.31 11.99
C TYR A 192 8.48 10.78 13.33
N GLU A 193 7.71 10.82 14.42
CA GLU A 193 8.13 10.25 15.69
C GLU A 193 8.34 8.72 15.61
N VAL A 194 7.59 8.04 14.75
CA VAL A 194 7.70 6.58 14.55
C VAL A 194 8.56 6.19 13.34
N LEU A 195 8.99 7.14 12.52
CA LEU A 195 9.75 6.85 11.30
C LEU A 195 11.24 7.15 11.50
N ARG A 196 12.11 6.23 11.07
CA ARG A 196 13.57 6.42 11.02
C ARG A 196 14.11 5.98 9.66
N TYR A 197 14.93 6.80 9.02
CA TYR A 197 15.47 6.49 7.68
C TYR A 197 16.37 5.26 7.63
N GLY A 198 17.05 4.95 8.74
CA GLY A 198 17.85 3.75 8.91
C GLY A 198 17.02 2.46 8.93
N LEU A 199 15.70 2.57 9.15
CA LEU A 199 14.76 1.46 9.17
C LEU A 199 13.94 1.32 7.88
N VAL A 200 14.34 2.02 6.81
CA VAL A 200 13.65 1.99 5.51
C VAL A 200 14.51 1.25 4.51
N ASN A 201 14.05 0.06 4.11
CA ASN A 201 14.78 -0.87 3.25
C ASN A 201 13.94 -1.23 2.02
N HIS A 202 14.59 -1.88 1.06
CA HIS A 202 13.94 -2.51 -0.07
C HIS A 202 14.51 -3.92 -0.26
N SER A 203 13.69 -4.84 -0.74
CA SER A 203 14.10 -6.21 -1.04
C SER A 203 13.28 -6.76 -2.20
N PRO A 204 13.82 -7.69 -3.00
CA PRO A 204 13.01 -8.45 -3.94
C PRO A 204 11.85 -9.17 -3.26
N HIS A 205 10.68 -9.09 -3.89
CA HIS A 205 9.43 -9.68 -3.42
C HIS A 205 9.55 -11.14 -2.95
N TYR A 206 10.31 -11.94 -3.69
CA TYR A 206 10.44 -13.38 -3.45
C TYR A 206 11.36 -13.70 -2.25
N GLU A 207 12.17 -12.75 -1.77
CA GLU A 207 13.13 -12.95 -0.68
C GLU A 207 12.51 -12.70 0.70
N VAL A 208 11.48 -11.87 0.79
CA VAL A 208 10.85 -11.47 2.06
C VAL A 208 9.39 -11.89 2.07
N ALA A 209 9.04 -12.82 2.96
CA ALA A 209 7.69 -13.37 3.07
C ALA A 209 6.61 -12.30 3.30
N GLY A 210 6.91 -11.26 4.08
CA GLY A 210 5.99 -10.14 4.28
C GLY A 210 5.66 -9.35 3.00
N LEU A 211 6.59 -9.28 2.03
CA LEU A 211 6.30 -8.67 0.72
C LEU A 211 5.31 -9.52 -0.07
N GLN A 212 5.41 -10.86 0.00
CA GLN A 212 4.40 -11.78 -0.55
C GLN A 212 3.00 -11.56 0.00
N LEU A 213 2.89 -11.21 1.28
CA LEU A 213 1.60 -10.81 1.87
C LEU A 213 1.13 -9.46 1.33
N ALA A 214 2.04 -8.50 1.12
CA ALA A 214 1.72 -7.19 0.54
C ALA A 214 1.23 -7.30 -0.93
N ASP A 215 1.80 -8.19 -1.75
CA ASP A 215 1.28 -8.49 -3.11
C ASP A 215 -0.17 -8.97 -3.06
N ILE A 216 -0.51 -9.88 -2.15
CA ILE A 216 -1.90 -10.36 -1.99
C ILE A 216 -2.84 -9.17 -1.80
N VAL A 217 -2.48 -8.23 -0.92
CA VAL A 217 -3.29 -7.05 -0.62
C VAL A 217 -3.36 -6.11 -1.82
N ALA A 218 -2.22 -5.70 -2.37
CA ALA A 218 -2.16 -4.77 -3.49
C ALA A 218 -2.92 -5.32 -4.71
N SER A 219 -2.67 -6.58 -5.07
CA SER A 219 -3.28 -7.24 -6.21
C SER A 219 -4.77 -7.52 -6.02
N ALA A 220 -5.23 -7.87 -4.81
CA ALA A 220 -6.66 -8.06 -4.55
C ALA A 220 -7.45 -6.77 -4.74
N PHE A 221 -6.94 -5.64 -4.23
CA PHE A 221 -7.61 -4.35 -4.38
C PHE A 221 -7.50 -3.79 -5.81
N TYR A 222 -6.39 -4.02 -6.50
CA TYR A 222 -6.29 -3.73 -7.93
C TYR A 222 -7.32 -4.52 -8.73
N GLN A 223 -7.44 -5.84 -8.48
CA GLN A 223 -8.41 -6.70 -9.14
C GLN A 223 -9.85 -6.25 -8.90
N ALA A 224 -10.15 -5.75 -7.69
CA ALA A 224 -11.48 -5.27 -7.33
C ALA A 224 -11.81 -3.89 -7.94
N ALA A 225 -10.81 -3.01 -8.07
CA ALA A 225 -10.98 -1.68 -8.65
C ALA A 225 -10.97 -1.69 -10.19
N ASP A 226 -10.22 -2.61 -10.81
CA ASP A 226 -10.10 -2.75 -12.27
C ASP A 226 -11.29 -3.51 -12.87
N ALA A 227 -12.48 -2.90 -12.80
CA ALA A 227 -13.75 -3.49 -13.27
C ALA A 227 -13.82 -3.81 -14.76
N ARG A 228 -12.85 -3.34 -15.54
CA ARG A 228 -12.72 -3.62 -16.97
C ARG A 228 -11.77 -4.79 -17.25
N GLY A 229 -11.01 -5.22 -16.24
CA GLY A 229 -10.09 -6.33 -16.36
C GLY A 229 -10.81 -7.67 -16.47
N PRO A 230 -10.29 -8.63 -17.26
CA PRO A 230 -10.92 -9.94 -17.48
C PRO A 230 -10.98 -10.82 -16.22
N ARG A 231 -10.33 -10.39 -15.14
CA ARG A 231 -10.24 -11.09 -13.87
C ARG A 231 -11.01 -10.34 -12.78
N TRP A 232 -11.81 -9.33 -13.11
CA TRP A 232 -12.48 -8.51 -12.12
C TRP A 232 -13.35 -9.34 -11.18
N THR A 233 -13.19 -9.09 -9.89
CA THR A 233 -14.06 -9.55 -8.81
C THR A 233 -13.71 -8.78 -7.55
N THR A 234 -14.70 -8.50 -6.71
CA THR A 234 -14.51 -7.84 -5.41
C THR A 234 -14.21 -8.81 -4.28
N GLU A 235 -14.52 -10.10 -4.45
CA GLU A 235 -14.53 -11.07 -3.35
C GLU A 235 -13.20 -11.20 -2.60
N PRO A 236 -12.03 -11.30 -3.27
CA PRO A 236 -10.77 -11.43 -2.55
C PRO A 236 -10.45 -10.19 -1.71
N ALA A 237 -10.71 -8.99 -2.24
CA ALA A 237 -10.50 -7.76 -1.49
C ALA A 237 -11.47 -7.70 -0.29
N GLN A 238 -12.75 -8.02 -0.48
CA GLN A 238 -13.75 -8.05 0.60
C GLN A 238 -13.38 -9.02 1.72
N ALA A 239 -12.78 -10.18 1.41
CA ALA A 239 -12.32 -11.14 2.41
C ALA A 239 -11.30 -10.54 3.40
N LEU A 240 -10.58 -9.48 3.03
CA LEU A 240 -9.60 -8.79 3.88
C LEU A 240 -10.23 -7.85 4.92
N GLN A 241 -11.55 -7.63 4.90
CA GLN A 241 -12.25 -6.59 5.69
C GLN A 241 -11.95 -6.63 7.19
N GLN A 242 -11.77 -7.82 7.78
CA GLN A 242 -11.52 -7.98 9.21
C GLN A 242 -10.15 -7.45 9.66
N ARG A 243 -9.19 -7.31 8.73
CA ARG A 243 -7.83 -6.84 9.03
C ARG A 243 -7.48 -5.48 8.42
N MET A 244 -8.36 -4.90 7.60
CA MET A 244 -8.20 -3.53 7.14
C MET A 244 -8.09 -2.56 8.33
N ALA A 245 -7.11 -1.67 8.26
CA ALA A 245 -6.88 -0.68 9.31
C ALA A 245 -8.07 0.27 9.46
N ARG A 246 -8.29 0.76 10.68
CA ARG A 246 -9.42 1.62 11.02
C ARG A 246 -9.02 2.86 11.80
N GLU A 247 -9.75 3.93 11.55
CA GLU A 247 -9.82 5.10 12.42
C GLU A 247 -11.22 5.13 13.04
N GLY A 248 -11.28 4.89 14.35
CA GLY A 248 -12.55 4.50 14.99
C GLY A 248 -13.10 3.23 14.35
N SER A 249 -14.32 3.29 13.84
CA SER A 249 -14.99 2.19 13.12
C SER A 249 -14.75 2.21 11.60
N ARG A 250 -14.19 3.30 11.05
CA ARG A 250 -14.16 3.57 9.61
C ARG A 250 -12.91 3.01 8.92
N ILE A 251 -13.10 2.32 7.79
CA ILE A 251 -12.01 1.89 6.88
C ILE A 251 -11.78 2.92 5.77
N ALA A 252 -12.86 3.44 5.18
CA ALA A 252 -12.77 4.43 4.11
C ALA A 252 -11.93 5.66 4.53
N ASP A 253 -10.99 6.05 3.67
CA ASP A 253 -10.01 7.12 3.87
C ASP A 253 -8.99 6.88 5.00
N TYR A 254 -8.95 5.65 5.52
CA TYR A 254 -7.93 5.20 6.47
C TYR A 254 -7.25 3.90 6.01
N GLY A 255 -7.89 2.74 6.23
CA GLY A 255 -7.37 1.46 5.73
C GLY A 255 -7.48 1.31 4.21
N LEU A 256 -8.51 1.92 3.60
CA LEU A 256 -8.62 2.03 2.14
C LEU A 256 -8.75 3.50 1.75
N VAL A 257 -7.78 4.02 1.01
CA VAL A 257 -7.78 5.38 0.47
C VAL A 257 -8.07 5.34 -1.02
N LEU A 258 -9.10 6.04 -1.46
CA LEU A 258 -9.43 6.28 -2.86
C LEU A 258 -8.86 7.64 -3.29
N GLN A 259 -8.11 7.63 -4.39
CA GLN A 259 -7.70 8.84 -5.13
C GLN A 259 -8.34 8.85 -6.53
N PRO A 260 -8.76 10.01 -7.04
CA PRO A 260 -8.76 11.33 -6.38
C PRO A 260 -9.71 11.40 -5.17
N SER A 261 -9.33 12.17 -4.14
CA SER A 261 -10.15 12.33 -2.91
C SER A 261 -11.58 12.81 -3.18
N SER A 262 -11.78 13.55 -4.27
CA SER A 262 -13.12 13.90 -4.75
C SER A 262 -13.66 12.73 -5.57
N VAL A 263 -14.56 11.95 -4.96
CA VAL A 263 -15.18 10.78 -5.60
C VAL A 263 -15.89 11.12 -6.92
N LYS A 264 -16.45 12.35 -7.04
CA LYS A 264 -17.05 12.86 -8.28
C LYS A 264 -16.02 12.99 -9.42
N LYS A 265 -14.79 13.42 -9.12
CA LYS A 265 -13.71 13.57 -10.11
C LYS A 265 -13.15 12.23 -10.59
N ALA A 266 -13.38 11.14 -9.85
CA ALA A 266 -12.92 9.82 -10.25
C ALA A 266 -13.79 9.23 -11.39
N GLU A 267 -15.04 9.69 -11.54
CA GLU A 267 -15.99 9.20 -12.56
C GLU A 267 -16.06 7.67 -12.60
N LEU A 268 -16.15 7.03 -11.42
CA LEU A 268 -16.13 5.58 -11.32
C LEU A 268 -17.41 4.98 -11.90
N THR A 269 -17.29 3.84 -12.58
CA THR A 269 -18.47 3.04 -12.95
C THR A 269 -19.09 2.40 -11.72
N ASP A 270 -20.35 1.96 -11.80
CA ASP A 270 -21.02 1.34 -10.64
C ASP A 270 -20.28 0.08 -10.15
N ASN A 271 -19.75 -0.73 -11.06
CA ASN A 271 -18.91 -1.88 -10.72
C ASN A 271 -17.63 -1.48 -9.98
N GLN A 272 -16.99 -0.37 -10.37
CA GLN A 272 -15.80 0.14 -9.66
C GLN A 272 -16.16 0.66 -8.26
N LYS A 273 -17.35 1.25 -8.08
CA LYS A 273 -17.81 1.75 -6.78
C LYS A 273 -18.01 0.62 -5.76
N LEU A 274 -18.38 -0.60 -6.19
CA LEU A 274 -18.74 -1.70 -5.29
C LEU A 274 -17.73 -1.95 -4.17
N ILE A 275 -16.43 -2.04 -4.50
CA ILE A 275 -15.41 -2.29 -3.49
C ILE A 275 -15.26 -1.12 -2.50
N PHE A 276 -15.35 0.12 -2.98
CA PHE A 276 -15.23 1.30 -2.13
C PHE A 276 -16.47 1.47 -1.23
N THR A 277 -17.67 1.26 -1.77
CA THR A 277 -18.92 1.27 -1.00
C THR A 277 -18.90 0.21 0.10
N HIS A 278 -18.42 -1.00 -0.20
CA HIS A 278 -18.24 -2.06 0.81
C HIS A 278 -17.37 -1.59 1.99
N TYR A 279 -16.38 -0.72 1.75
CA TYR A 279 -15.49 -0.16 2.77
C TYR A 279 -15.93 1.18 3.37
N GLY A 280 -17.13 1.65 3.01
CA GLY A 280 -17.76 2.82 3.62
C GLY A 280 -17.57 4.14 2.85
N TYR A 281 -17.22 4.10 1.57
CA TYR A 281 -17.32 5.27 0.70
C TYR A 281 -18.77 5.54 0.30
N GLN A 282 -19.10 6.81 0.12
CA GLN A 282 -20.38 7.29 -0.40
C GLN A 282 -20.12 8.07 -1.70
N PHE A 283 -20.97 7.89 -2.71
CA PHE A 283 -20.81 8.42 -4.06
C PHE A 283 -21.97 9.32 -4.46
#